data_AF-A0A644X2E2-F1
#
_entry.id   AF-A0A644X2E2-F1
#
_cell.length_a   1.000
_cell.length_b   1.000
_cell.length_c   1.000
_cell.angle_alpha   90.00
_cell.angle_beta   90.00
_cell.angle_gamma   90.00
#
_symmetry.space_group_name_H-M   'P 1'
#
loop_
_entity.id
_entity.type
_entity.pdbx_description
1 polymer ?
#
loop_
_entity_poly.entity_id
_entity_poly.type
_entity_poly.pdbx_seq_one_letter_code
_entity_poly.pdbx_strand_id
1 'polypeptide(L)'
;MDKVFELEISRPGSFGANTSTLFALPATPYEILDALDKARITDERVIYSMEITSCKLDYLPQFIIPSTNLYELNHLAQRLEAMSQWELDCFEGLTMMDTIHTDYAPIAVERLINMTHSLDNCQIAYEAHDNESLGRFYADNGFVPVLDGLPENVFAWLDYEKIGKEMYDGEGGVFTPSGYVVQNGEILPVYHSGEAIHREKPDYAVLLKVTKGCFNDPEYDNDLVTFMKLPANEDEVCRAAQEVNAASPKECAFAVVDCTIPRLSEKITDELENGNLNTVWELSVQLKRLSDDGSIPTFKAMLESAPNEISLEDALDLAYQAGEFRLLREIASPEDYAKAELAKCNIPLKEELLQSQNLYRYGEKLMEMNQAIGTDYGILYSPDGRTVEQCLVLPGQHMQMGGQS
;
A
#
# COMPACT_ATOMS: atom_id res chain seq x y z
N MET A 1 2.06 2.29 10.57
CA MET A 1 1.87 3.09 9.35
C MET A 1 0.40 3.39 9.26
N ASP A 2 0.04 4.67 9.26
CA ASP A 2 -1.36 5.09 9.13
C ASP A 2 -1.73 5.07 7.65
N LYS A 3 -2.83 4.39 7.31
CA LYS A 3 -3.32 4.34 5.94
C LYS A 3 -4.05 5.66 5.61
N VAL A 4 -3.71 6.25 4.47
CA VAL A 4 -4.22 7.53 3.95
C VAL A 4 -5.36 7.33 2.96
N PHE A 5 -5.25 6.35 2.06
CA PHE A 5 -6.30 6.01 1.09
C PHE A 5 -6.68 4.55 1.20
N GLU A 6 -7.97 4.24 1.11
CA GLU A 6 -8.46 2.90 0.80
C GLU A 6 -8.94 2.89 -0.65
N LEU A 7 -8.56 1.84 -1.37
CA LEU A 7 -8.79 1.70 -2.80
C LEU A 7 -9.43 0.36 -3.12
N GLU A 8 -10.35 0.37 -4.08
CA GLU A 8 -10.75 -0.82 -4.82
C GLU A 8 -10.02 -0.87 -6.16
N ILE A 9 -9.35 -1.98 -6.46
CA ILE A 9 -8.80 -2.26 -7.80
C ILE A 9 -9.56 -3.42 -8.41
N SER A 10 -9.92 -3.29 -9.68
CA SER A 10 -10.63 -4.32 -10.44
C SER A 10 -10.32 -4.25 -11.94
N ARG A 11 -10.55 -5.34 -12.66
CA ARG A 11 -10.64 -5.29 -14.13
C ARG A 11 -12.00 -4.69 -14.55
N PRO A 12 -12.13 -4.13 -15.76
CA PRO A 12 -13.45 -3.73 -16.27
C PRO A 12 -14.39 -4.93 -16.49
N GLY A 13 -15.71 -4.69 -16.34
CA GLY A 13 -16.76 -5.64 -16.70
C GLY A 13 -17.07 -6.71 -15.63
N SER A 14 -17.81 -7.74 -16.02
CA SER A 14 -18.32 -8.77 -15.08
C SER A 14 -17.22 -9.62 -14.45
N PHE A 15 -16.08 -9.76 -15.12
CA PHE A 15 -14.90 -10.44 -14.55
C PHE A 15 -14.33 -9.64 -13.37
N GLY A 16 -14.28 -8.31 -13.50
CA GLY A 16 -13.84 -7.40 -12.45
C GLY A 16 -14.68 -7.46 -11.19
N ALA A 17 -16.00 -7.53 -11.34
CA ALA A 17 -16.92 -7.62 -10.21
C ALA A 17 -16.68 -8.85 -9.32
N ASN A 18 -16.11 -9.92 -9.88
CA ASN A 18 -15.78 -11.15 -9.16
C ASN A 18 -14.32 -11.20 -8.70
N THR A 19 -13.50 -10.21 -9.08
CA THR A 19 -12.05 -10.21 -8.82
C THR A 19 -11.60 -8.89 -8.21
N SER A 20 -12.50 -8.03 -7.76
CA SER A 20 -12.10 -6.77 -7.14
C SER A 20 -11.41 -7.02 -5.80
N THR A 21 -10.50 -6.14 -5.45
CA THR A 21 -9.78 -6.23 -4.18
C THR A 21 -9.66 -4.87 -3.54
N LEU A 22 -9.82 -4.85 -2.22
CA LEU A 22 -9.60 -3.67 -1.39
C LEU A 22 -8.20 -3.72 -0.79
N PHE A 23 -7.51 -2.60 -0.82
CA PHE A 23 -6.23 -2.41 -0.13
C PHE A 23 -6.00 -0.94 0.17
N ALA A 24 -4.93 -0.63 0.90
CA ALA A 24 -4.73 0.71 1.44
C ALA A 24 -3.33 1.27 1.20
N LEU A 25 -3.26 2.56 0.87
CA LEU A 25 -2.04 3.33 0.67
C LEU A 25 -1.72 4.21 1.89
N PRO A 26 -0.45 4.50 2.22
CA PRO A 26 0.73 4.02 1.51
C PRO A 26 0.91 2.50 1.65
N ALA A 27 1.35 1.90 0.56
CA ALA A 27 1.62 0.48 0.42
C ALA A 27 3.07 0.28 -0.04
N THR A 28 3.67 -0.77 0.48
CA THR A 28 4.95 -1.32 0.01
C THR A 28 4.82 -1.82 -1.43
N PRO A 29 5.93 -1.92 -2.16
CA PRO A 29 5.92 -2.51 -3.51
C PRO A 29 5.21 -3.86 -3.60
N TYR A 30 5.44 -4.79 -2.66
CA TYR A 30 4.77 -6.08 -2.73
C TYR A 30 3.32 -6.07 -2.25
N GLU A 31 2.89 -5.16 -1.39
CA GLU A 31 1.46 -4.95 -1.13
C GLU A 31 0.71 -4.51 -2.40
N ILE A 32 1.30 -3.60 -3.20
CA ILE A 32 0.73 -3.20 -4.50
C ILE A 32 0.69 -4.39 -5.46
N LEU A 33 1.79 -5.13 -5.60
CA LEU A 33 1.84 -6.30 -6.48
C LEU A 33 0.85 -7.40 -6.04
N ASP A 34 0.64 -7.56 -4.73
CA ASP A 34 -0.36 -8.48 -4.19
C ASP A 34 -1.79 -8.07 -4.54
N ALA A 35 -2.12 -6.78 -4.38
CA ALA A 35 -3.42 -6.25 -4.79
C ALA A 35 -3.64 -6.44 -6.30
N LEU A 36 -2.63 -6.16 -7.14
CA LEU A 36 -2.72 -6.41 -8.58
C LEU A 36 -2.90 -7.91 -8.89
N ASP A 37 -2.21 -8.80 -8.17
CA ASP A 37 -2.37 -10.24 -8.34
C ASP A 37 -3.80 -10.72 -8.03
N LYS A 38 -4.40 -10.21 -6.95
CA LYS A 38 -5.78 -10.47 -6.53
C LYS A 38 -6.81 -9.88 -7.51
N ALA A 39 -6.54 -8.68 -8.01
CA ALA A 39 -7.31 -8.05 -9.08
C ALA A 39 -7.13 -8.71 -10.46
N ARG A 40 -6.32 -9.77 -10.55
CA ARG A 40 -5.93 -10.45 -11.80
C ARG A 40 -5.24 -9.52 -12.79
N ILE A 41 -4.54 -8.49 -12.38
CA ILE A 41 -3.76 -7.66 -13.30
C ILE A 41 -2.42 -8.36 -13.54
N THR A 42 -2.43 -9.32 -14.47
CA THR A 42 -1.34 -10.30 -14.67
C THR A 42 -0.29 -9.87 -15.69
N ASP A 43 -0.57 -8.81 -16.45
CA ASP A 43 0.29 -8.25 -17.48
C ASP A 43 0.04 -6.74 -17.58
N GLU A 44 1.08 -5.98 -17.95
CA GLU A 44 1.04 -4.51 -18.11
C GLU A 44 -0.02 -4.01 -19.11
N ARG A 45 -0.47 -4.87 -20.04
CA ARG A 45 -1.51 -4.56 -21.04
C ARG A 45 -2.92 -4.71 -20.47
N VAL A 46 -3.07 -5.34 -19.32
CA VAL A 46 -4.37 -5.52 -18.67
C VAL A 46 -4.77 -4.19 -18.06
N ILE A 47 -5.84 -3.61 -18.60
CA ILE A 47 -6.42 -2.39 -18.07
C ILE A 47 -7.12 -2.70 -16.75
N TYR A 48 -6.88 -1.87 -15.74
CA TYR A 48 -7.59 -1.91 -14.47
C TYR A 48 -8.26 -0.57 -14.18
N SER A 49 -9.32 -0.61 -13.39
CA SER A 49 -9.92 0.54 -12.74
C SER A 49 -9.47 0.60 -11.29
N MET A 50 -9.36 1.83 -10.78
CA MET A 50 -9.06 2.13 -9.39
C MET A 50 -10.12 3.12 -8.89
N GLU A 51 -10.70 2.83 -7.74
CA GLU A 51 -11.67 3.70 -7.08
C GLU A 51 -11.23 3.98 -5.64
N ILE A 52 -11.25 5.25 -5.22
CA ILE A 52 -10.96 5.63 -3.84
C ILE A 52 -12.24 5.44 -3.02
N THR A 53 -12.25 4.45 -2.14
CA THR A 53 -13.41 4.14 -1.30
C THR A 53 -13.43 4.93 0.00
N SER A 54 -12.24 5.31 0.49
CA SER A 54 -12.07 6.10 1.71
C SER A 54 -10.76 6.88 1.68
N CYS A 55 -10.70 8.02 2.38
CA CYS A 55 -9.47 8.78 2.57
C CYS A 55 -9.44 9.42 3.94
N LYS A 56 -8.28 9.44 4.60
CA LYS A 56 -8.06 10.14 5.89
C LYS A 56 -8.33 11.65 5.77
N LEU A 57 -8.14 12.22 4.58
CA LEU A 57 -8.45 13.61 4.24
C LEU A 57 -9.75 13.63 3.42
N ASP A 58 -10.91 13.68 4.08
CA ASP A 58 -12.22 13.52 3.44
C ASP A 58 -12.50 14.47 2.27
N TYR A 59 -11.89 15.66 2.28
CA TYR A 59 -12.04 16.65 1.20
C TYR A 59 -11.26 16.30 -0.07
N LEU A 60 -10.25 15.44 0.01
CA LEU A 60 -9.25 15.26 -1.06
C LEU A 60 -9.76 14.38 -2.23
N PRO A 61 -10.50 13.27 -2.03
CA PRO A 61 -10.91 12.39 -3.12
C PRO A 61 -11.63 13.06 -4.28
N GLN A 62 -12.48 14.06 -4.00
CA GLN A 62 -13.21 14.83 -5.02
C GLN A 62 -12.32 15.64 -5.95
N PHE A 63 -11.08 15.94 -5.55
CA PHE A 63 -10.12 16.69 -6.36
C PHE A 63 -9.13 15.79 -7.10
N ILE A 64 -9.08 14.48 -6.82
CA ILE A 64 -8.17 13.58 -7.51
C ILE A 64 -8.77 13.16 -8.85
N ILE A 65 -7.97 13.23 -9.91
CA ILE A 65 -8.39 12.79 -11.24
C ILE A 65 -8.57 11.26 -11.24
N PRO A 66 -9.69 10.70 -11.74
CA PRO A 66 -9.92 9.25 -11.75
C PRO A 66 -8.89 8.43 -12.55
N SER A 67 -8.25 9.04 -13.56
CA SER A 67 -7.20 8.41 -14.36
C SER A 67 -5.80 8.48 -13.73
N THR A 68 -5.72 8.79 -12.44
CA THR A 68 -4.45 8.85 -11.71
C THR A 68 -3.78 7.48 -11.69
N ASN A 69 -2.47 7.47 -11.91
CA ASN A 69 -1.68 6.25 -11.82
C ASN A 69 -1.52 5.81 -10.35
N LEU A 70 -1.74 4.51 -10.10
CA LEU A 70 -1.66 3.92 -8.76
C LEU A 70 -0.35 4.24 -8.03
N TYR A 71 0.79 4.17 -8.72
CA TYR A 71 2.10 4.43 -8.11
C TYR A 71 2.28 5.88 -7.67
N GLU A 72 1.72 6.83 -8.43
CA GLU A 72 1.77 8.25 -8.05
C GLU A 72 0.84 8.54 -6.88
N LEU A 73 -0.33 7.90 -6.85
CA LEU A 73 -1.23 8.00 -5.70
C LEU A 73 -0.59 7.40 -4.44
N ASN A 74 0.14 6.29 -4.58
CA ASN A 74 0.92 5.71 -3.49
C ASN A 74 2.01 6.66 -3.01
N HIS A 75 2.71 7.33 -3.92
CA HIS A 75 3.72 8.33 -3.55
C HIS A 75 3.10 9.52 -2.80
N LEU A 76 1.96 10.05 -3.28
CA LEU A 76 1.21 11.08 -2.55
C LEU A 76 0.82 10.58 -1.15
N ALA A 77 0.34 9.34 -1.02
CA ALA A 77 0.00 8.74 0.26
C ALA A 77 1.19 8.69 1.23
N GLN A 78 2.39 8.32 0.73
CA GLN A 78 3.62 8.31 1.52
C GLN A 78 4.01 9.71 2.00
N ARG A 79 3.87 10.72 1.13
CA ARG A 79 4.11 12.13 1.50
C ARG A 79 3.15 12.58 2.59
N LEU A 80 1.85 12.31 2.42
CA LEU A 80 0.81 12.69 3.38
C LEU A 80 0.94 11.96 4.73
N GLU A 81 1.34 10.69 4.74
CA GLU A 81 1.58 9.96 6.00
C GLU A 81 2.72 10.59 6.81
N ALA A 82 3.79 11.03 6.14
CA ALA A 82 4.97 11.58 6.79
C ALA A 82 4.79 13.02 7.31
N MET A 83 3.71 13.69 6.93
CA MET A 83 3.45 15.08 7.30
C MET A 83 2.92 15.21 8.73
N SER A 84 3.39 16.23 9.42
CA SER A 84 2.84 16.70 10.69
C SER A 84 1.43 17.27 10.51
N GLN A 85 0.70 17.43 11.63
CA GLN A 85 -0.64 18.04 11.57
C GLN A 85 -0.62 19.45 10.97
N TRP A 86 0.36 20.27 11.32
CA TRP A 86 0.51 21.62 10.76
C TRP A 86 0.73 21.58 9.23
N GLU A 87 1.57 20.67 8.75
CA GLU A 87 1.78 20.48 7.30
C GLU A 87 0.50 20.03 6.59
N LEU A 88 -0.31 19.16 7.22
CA LEU A 88 -1.59 18.72 6.67
C LEU A 88 -2.62 19.85 6.60
N ASP A 89 -2.70 20.70 7.63
CA ASP A 89 -3.57 21.88 7.64
C ASP A 89 -3.16 22.89 6.54
N CYS A 90 -1.85 23.08 6.35
CA CYS A 90 -1.30 23.88 5.27
C CYS A 90 -1.65 23.31 3.90
N PHE A 91 -1.45 22.00 3.72
CA PHE A 91 -1.79 21.31 2.49
C PHE A 91 -3.28 21.44 2.14
N GLU A 92 -4.18 21.30 3.12
CA GLU A 92 -5.61 21.58 2.92
C GLU A 92 -5.83 22.99 2.37
N GLY A 93 -5.24 24.01 3.00
CA GLY A 93 -5.32 25.38 2.50
C GLY A 93 -4.83 25.54 1.05
N LEU A 94 -3.69 24.94 0.69
CA LEU A 94 -3.17 24.98 -0.68
C LEU A 94 -4.10 24.30 -1.68
N THR A 95 -4.67 23.14 -1.33
CA THR A 95 -5.65 22.47 -2.20
C THR A 95 -6.91 23.31 -2.39
N MET A 96 -7.40 23.96 -1.33
CA MET A 96 -8.57 24.83 -1.39
C MET A 96 -8.31 26.09 -2.22
N MET A 97 -7.16 26.76 -2.04
CA MET A 97 -6.77 27.89 -2.89
C MET A 97 -6.73 27.48 -4.37
N ASP A 98 -6.13 26.34 -4.68
CA ASP A 98 -6.05 25.85 -6.06
C ASP A 98 -7.42 25.62 -6.67
N THR A 99 -8.30 24.91 -5.95
CA THR A 99 -9.67 24.65 -6.42
C THR A 99 -10.48 25.92 -6.63
N ILE A 100 -10.34 26.93 -5.76
CA ILE A 100 -11.00 28.23 -5.94
C ILE A 100 -10.49 28.91 -7.21
N HIS A 101 -9.18 28.86 -7.48
CA HIS A 101 -8.59 29.43 -8.69
C HIS A 101 -8.98 28.69 -9.97
N THR A 102 -9.31 27.40 -9.89
CA THR A 102 -9.65 26.56 -11.05
C THR A 102 -11.13 26.19 -11.12
N ASP A 103 -12.03 26.96 -10.49
CA ASP A 103 -13.48 26.70 -10.46
C ASP A 103 -13.84 25.25 -10.06
N TYR A 104 -13.14 24.73 -9.04
CA TYR A 104 -13.26 23.38 -8.49
C TYR A 104 -12.97 22.25 -9.48
N ALA A 105 -12.15 22.51 -10.50
CA ALA A 105 -11.61 21.46 -11.36
C ALA A 105 -10.73 20.46 -10.57
N PRO A 106 -10.69 19.17 -10.99
CA PRO A 106 -9.76 18.20 -10.42
C PRO A 106 -8.30 18.64 -10.53
N ILE A 107 -7.53 18.36 -9.48
CA ILE A 107 -6.10 18.66 -9.36
C ILE A 107 -5.29 17.44 -9.80
N ALA A 108 -4.29 17.65 -10.66
CA ALA A 108 -3.34 16.60 -11.00
C ALA A 108 -2.54 16.14 -9.78
N VAL A 109 -2.35 14.83 -9.61
CA VAL A 109 -1.59 14.29 -8.46
C VAL A 109 -0.15 14.80 -8.42
N GLU A 110 0.49 15.04 -9.58
CA GLU A 110 1.79 15.74 -9.65
C GLU A 110 1.76 17.08 -8.90
N ARG A 111 0.69 17.87 -9.08
CA ARG A 111 0.54 19.17 -8.41
C ARG A 111 0.31 19.00 -6.91
N LEU A 112 -0.48 18.01 -6.49
CA LEU A 112 -0.66 17.68 -5.07
C LEU A 112 0.67 17.27 -4.43
N ILE A 113 1.46 16.41 -5.08
CA ILE A 113 2.79 16.03 -4.58
C ILE A 113 3.69 17.27 -4.45
N ASN A 114 3.72 18.14 -5.45
CA ASN A 114 4.49 19.38 -5.41
C ASN A 114 4.05 20.35 -4.31
N MET A 115 2.75 20.39 -3.97
CA MET A 115 2.26 21.14 -2.80
C MET A 115 2.87 20.60 -1.50
N THR A 116 3.00 19.28 -1.34
CA THR A 116 3.66 18.68 -0.16
C THR A 116 5.14 19.08 -0.01
N HIS A 117 5.78 19.61 -1.06
CA HIS A 117 7.15 20.12 -1.03
C HIS A 117 7.24 21.64 -0.86
N SER A 118 6.10 22.35 -0.86
CA SER A 118 6.04 23.81 -0.98
C SER A 118 5.39 24.49 0.23
N LEU A 119 5.50 23.88 1.42
CA LEU A 119 4.78 24.32 2.63
C LEU A 119 5.52 25.39 3.44
N ASP A 120 6.80 25.65 3.16
CA ASP A 120 7.65 26.56 3.96
C ASP A 120 7.12 28.00 4.05
N ASN A 121 6.33 28.45 3.07
CA ASN A 121 5.75 29.79 3.01
C ASN A 121 4.26 29.82 3.37
N CYS A 122 3.74 28.73 3.94
CA CYS A 122 2.38 28.64 4.44
C CYS A 122 2.29 29.24 5.85
N GLN A 123 1.19 29.94 6.13
CA GLN A 123 0.85 30.45 7.47
C GLN A 123 -0.61 30.13 7.77
N ILE A 124 -0.89 29.84 9.04
CA ILE A 124 -2.23 29.47 9.51
C ILE A 124 -2.60 30.33 10.72
N ALA A 125 -3.75 31.00 10.64
CA ALA A 125 -4.42 31.61 11.78
C ALA A 125 -5.54 30.66 12.26
N TYR A 126 -5.20 29.78 13.21
CA TYR A 126 -6.09 28.72 13.73
C TYR A 126 -7.40 29.23 14.36
N GLU A 127 -7.41 30.49 14.80
CA GLU A 127 -8.56 31.11 15.46
C GLU A 127 -9.46 31.90 14.50
N ALA A 128 -9.08 31.99 13.22
CA ALA A 128 -9.81 32.72 12.17
C ALA A 128 -10.63 31.77 11.29
N HIS A 129 -11.96 31.79 11.42
CA HIS A 129 -12.90 30.97 10.62
C HIS A 129 -13.90 31.79 9.80
N ASP A 130 -13.87 33.11 9.96
CA ASP A 130 -14.68 34.07 9.22
C ASP A 130 -13.97 35.43 9.18
N ASN A 131 -14.53 36.39 8.45
CA ASN A 131 -13.94 37.72 8.33
C ASN A 131 -13.85 38.46 9.68
N GLU A 132 -14.78 38.22 10.63
CA GLU A 132 -14.73 38.89 11.92
C GLU A 132 -13.55 38.39 12.76
N SER A 133 -13.44 37.06 12.92
CA SER A 133 -12.35 36.42 13.64
C SER A 133 -10.99 36.65 12.98
N LEU A 134 -10.93 36.68 11.65
CA LEU A 134 -9.73 37.08 10.91
C LEU A 134 -9.34 38.53 11.22
N GLY A 135 -10.28 39.47 11.18
CA GLY A 135 -9.99 40.86 11.49
C GLY A 135 -9.50 41.07 12.92
N ARG A 136 -10.04 40.31 13.88
CA ARG A 136 -9.55 40.29 15.27
C ARG A 136 -8.11 39.79 15.34
N PHE A 137 -7.80 38.65 14.71
CA PHE A 137 -6.46 38.10 14.65
C PHE A 137 -5.44 39.12 14.12
N TYR A 138 -5.74 39.81 13.01
CA TYR A 138 -4.83 40.79 12.43
C TYR A 138 -4.67 42.03 13.32
N ALA A 139 -5.76 42.53 13.91
CA ALA A 139 -5.70 43.69 14.79
C ALA A 139 -4.91 43.38 16.08
N ASP A 140 -5.20 42.26 16.74
CA ASP A 140 -4.59 41.87 18.02
C ASP A 140 -3.10 41.56 17.89
N ASN A 141 -2.67 41.03 16.74
CA ASN A 141 -1.26 40.77 16.45
C ASN A 141 -0.51 41.97 15.85
N GLY A 142 -1.16 43.13 15.70
CA GLY A 142 -0.53 44.34 15.17
C GLY A 142 -0.17 44.26 13.68
N PHE A 143 -0.90 43.45 12.91
CA PHE A 143 -0.70 43.30 11.46
C PHE A 143 -1.46 44.32 10.63
N VAL A 144 -2.17 45.26 11.28
CA VAL A 144 -2.91 46.34 10.63
C VAL A 144 -2.22 47.68 10.92
N PRO A 145 -1.34 48.19 10.03
CA PRO A 145 -0.48 49.35 10.32
C PRO A 145 -1.24 50.62 10.69
N VAL A 146 -2.48 50.79 10.21
CA VAL A 146 -3.31 51.96 10.55
C VAL A 146 -3.77 51.97 12.02
N LEU A 147 -3.71 50.83 12.70
CA LEU A 147 -4.04 50.69 14.12
C LEU A 147 -2.83 50.91 15.03
N ASP A 148 -1.61 51.02 14.47
CA ASP A 148 -0.39 51.19 15.25
C ASP A 148 -0.42 52.46 16.10
N GLY A 149 -0.21 52.30 17.41
CA GLY A 149 -0.18 53.41 18.36
C GLY A 149 -1.54 53.93 18.81
N LEU A 150 -2.65 53.29 18.40
CA LEU A 150 -3.97 53.60 18.95
C LEU A 150 -4.10 53.08 20.39
N PRO A 151 -4.81 53.81 21.29
CA PRO A 151 -5.11 53.32 22.62
C PRO A 151 -5.95 52.04 22.61
N GLU A 152 -5.66 51.08 23.51
CA GLU A 152 -6.37 49.78 23.60
C GLU A 152 -7.89 49.93 23.73
N ASN A 153 -8.38 50.98 24.40
CA ASN A 153 -9.82 51.19 24.57
C ASN A 153 -10.56 51.48 23.25
N VAL A 154 -9.83 51.79 22.16
CA VAL A 154 -10.39 51.96 20.80
C VAL A 154 -10.66 50.62 20.13
N PHE A 155 -9.91 49.57 20.47
CA PHE A 155 -10.06 48.23 19.86
C PHE A 155 -11.47 47.65 20.07
N ALA A 156 -12.12 47.96 21.18
CA ALA A 156 -13.50 47.55 21.46
C ALA A 156 -14.54 48.11 20.45
N TRP A 157 -14.19 49.11 19.65
CA TRP A 157 -15.07 49.80 18.70
C TRP A 157 -14.71 49.54 17.23
N LEU A 158 -13.72 48.70 16.96
CA LEU A 158 -13.31 48.36 15.60
C LEU A 158 -14.33 47.46 14.91
N ASP A 159 -14.50 47.68 13.61
CA ASP A 159 -15.26 46.81 12.72
C ASP A 159 -14.35 45.69 12.21
N TYR A 160 -14.24 44.62 13.00
CA TYR A 160 -13.35 43.51 12.69
C TYR A 160 -13.78 42.75 11.43
N GLU A 161 -15.08 42.65 11.15
CA GLU A 161 -15.56 42.01 9.92
C GLU A 161 -15.04 42.74 8.68
N LYS A 162 -15.07 44.09 8.70
CA LYS A 162 -14.51 44.89 7.61
C LYS A 162 -12.99 44.72 7.49
N ILE A 163 -12.27 44.75 8.61
CA ILE A 163 -10.81 44.57 8.63
C ILE A 163 -10.43 43.21 8.03
N GLY A 164 -11.03 42.12 8.52
CA GLY A 164 -10.71 40.79 8.03
C GLY A 164 -11.12 40.57 6.58
N LYS A 165 -12.22 41.18 6.13
CA LYS A 165 -12.57 41.15 4.70
C LYS A 165 -11.51 41.84 3.82
N GLU A 166 -11.01 43.01 4.24
CA GLU A 166 -9.94 43.70 3.52
C GLU A 166 -8.64 42.87 3.47
N MET A 167 -8.31 42.15 4.56
CA MET A 167 -7.16 41.24 4.57
C MET A 167 -7.40 40.02 3.67
N TYR A 168 -8.57 39.39 3.77
CA TYR A 168 -8.97 38.24 2.96
C TYR A 168 -8.86 38.53 1.46
N ASP A 169 -9.45 39.65 1.03
CA ASP A 169 -9.47 40.08 -0.38
C ASP A 169 -8.05 40.47 -0.86
N GLY A 170 -7.16 40.90 0.05
CA GLY A 170 -5.82 41.38 -0.28
C GLY A 170 -4.75 40.29 -0.37
N GLU A 171 -4.86 39.23 0.44
CA GLU A 171 -3.83 38.20 0.57
C GLU A 171 -4.14 36.92 -0.23
N GLY A 172 -5.39 36.70 -0.60
CA GLY A 172 -5.79 35.53 -1.40
C GLY A 172 -5.71 34.20 -0.64
N GLY A 173 -5.71 34.24 0.70
CA GLY A 173 -5.85 33.05 1.54
C GLY A 173 -7.28 32.47 1.52
N VAL A 174 -7.48 31.38 2.25
CA VAL A 174 -8.74 30.63 2.29
C VAL A 174 -9.11 30.21 3.71
N PHE A 175 -10.40 30.19 4.02
CA PHE A 175 -10.90 29.59 5.26
C PHE A 175 -11.05 28.08 5.09
N THR A 176 -10.43 27.32 6.00
CA THR A 176 -10.58 25.87 6.15
C THR A 176 -11.21 25.54 7.50
N PRO A 177 -11.63 24.28 7.75
CA PRO A 177 -12.06 23.85 9.08
C PRO A 177 -11.00 24.09 10.18
N SER A 178 -9.70 24.05 9.82
CA SER A 178 -8.60 24.28 10.75
C SER A 178 -8.26 25.77 10.98
N GLY A 179 -8.74 26.69 10.15
CA GLY A 179 -8.49 28.14 10.31
C GLY A 179 -8.30 28.86 8.98
N TYR A 180 -7.74 30.07 9.02
CA TYR A 180 -7.41 30.81 7.81
C TYR A 180 -5.99 30.50 7.36
N VAL A 181 -5.84 29.99 6.13
CA VAL A 181 -4.55 29.62 5.56
C VAL A 181 -4.17 30.63 4.48
N VAL A 182 -2.91 31.06 4.46
CA VAL A 182 -2.32 31.90 3.40
C VAL A 182 -0.99 31.29 2.94
N GLN A 183 -0.70 31.37 1.65
CA GLN A 183 0.53 30.88 1.05
C GLN A 183 1.19 32.03 0.29
N ASN A 184 2.37 32.45 0.75
CA ASN A 184 3.12 33.57 0.16
C ASN A 184 4.20 33.15 -0.86
N GLY A 185 4.26 31.86 -1.20
CA GLY A 185 5.26 31.30 -2.12
C GLY A 185 4.64 30.48 -3.26
N GLU A 186 5.41 30.25 -4.31
CA GLU A 186 5.00 29.43 -5.44
C GLU A 186 5.07 27.94 -5.11
N ILE A 187 4.22 27.13 -5.77
CA ILE A 187 4.33 25.67 -5.74
C ILE A 187 5.47 25.27 -6.67
N LEU A 188 6.56 24.76 -6.09
CA LEU A 188 7.76 24.38 -6.83
C LEU A 188 7.55 23.04 -7.54
N PRO A 189 7.89 22.92 -8.84
CA PRO A 189 7.79 21.68 -9.59
C PRO A 189 8.99 20.78 -9.29
N VAL A 190 9.01 20.16 -8.10
CA VAL A 190 10.09 19.26 -7.64
C VAL A 190 9.89 17.84 -8.16
N TYR A 191 8.65 17.39 -8.22
CA TYR A 191 8.21 16.10 -8.72
C TYR A 191 7.59 16.27 -10.11
N HIS A 192 7.91 15.33 -11.01
CA HIS A 192 7.30 15.22 -12.32
C HIS A 192 6.60 13.88 -12.51
N SER A 193 5.48 13.89 -13.24
CA SER A 193 4.69 12.67 -13.42
C SER A 193 5.51 11.52 -14.02
N GLY A 194 5.37 10.34 -13.42
CA GLY A 194 6.08 9.13 -13.78
C GLY A 194 7.36 8.84 -13.00
N GLU A 195 7.84 9.77 -12.17
CA GLU A 195 9.02 9.54 -11.31
C GLU A 195 8.76 8.49 -10.21
N ALA A 196 7.52 8.40 -9.71
CA ALA A 196 7.13 7.40 -8.71
C ALA A 196 6.92 5.99 -9.28
N ILE A 197 6.99 5.81 -10.61
CA ILE A 197 6.75 4.49 -11.22
C ILE A 197 7.96 3.61 -10.97
N HIS A 198 7.82 2.68 -10.03
CA HIS A 198 8.71 1.53 -9.92
C HIS A 198 8.44 0.60 -11.12
N ARG A 199 9.16 0.84 -12.22
CA ARG A 199 9.03 0.06 -13.46
C ARG A 199 9.48 -1.39 -13.31
N GLU A 200 10.20 -1.70 -12.25
CA GLU A 200 10.80 -3.01 -12.02
C GLU A 200 10.30 -3.59 -10.70
N LYS A 201 10.00 -4.89 -10.73
CA LYS A 201 9.75 -5.68 -9.53
C LYS A 201 10.93 -5.51 -8.58
N PRO A 202 10.71 -5.39 -7.26
CA PRO A 202 11.81 -5.31 -6.31
C PRO A 202 12.82 -6.47 -6.48
N ASP A 203 14.09 -6.18 -6.26
CA ASP A 203 15.20 -7.12 -6.41
C ASP A 203 15.45 -7.98 -5.16
N TYR A 204 14.52 -7.98 -4.21
CA TYR A 204 14.57 -8.71 -2.95
C TYR A 204 13.32 -9.56 -2.77
N ALA A 205 13.44 -10.72 -2.13
CA ALA A 205 12.28 -11.50 -1.71
C ALA A 205 11.70 -10.96 -0.39
N VAL A 206 12.57 -10.56 0.53
CA VAL A 206 12.23 -9.94 1.82
C VAL A 206 13.19 -8.77 2.04
N LEU A 207 12.66 -7.60 2.43
CA LEU A 207 13.45 -6.43 2.83
C LEU A 207 13.39 -6.30 4.34
N LEU A 208 14.56 -6.32 4.98
CA LEU A 208 14.70 -6.14 6.41
C LEU A 208 15.26 -4.77 6.72
N LYS A 209 14.66 -4.06 7.67
CA LYS A 209 15.29 -2.97 8.39
C LYS A 209 16.23 -3.57 9.43
N VAL A 210 17.46 -3.10 9.45
CA VAL A 210 18.50 -3.52 10.40
C VAL A 210 18.83 -2.33 11.28
N THR A 211 18.80 -2.54 12.59
CA THR A 211 19.25 -1.58 13.60
C THR A 211 20.22 -2.28 14.55
N LYS A 212 20.95 -1.49 15.34
CA LYS A 212 21.71 -2.05 16.46
C LYS A 212 20.73 -2.56 17.53
N GLY A 213 21.02 -3.72 18.11
CA GLY A 213 20.18 -4.32 19.15
C GLY A 213 20.28 -3.55 20.46
N CYS A 214 19.15 -3.37 21.15
CA CYS A 214 19.09 -2.69 22.43
C CYS A 214 19.53 -3.63 23.57
N PHE A 215 20.66 -3.35 24.21
CA PHE A 215 21.23 -4.16 25.30
C PHE A 215 21.03 -3.54 26.70
N ASN A 216 19.94 -2.80 26.92
CA ASN A 216 19.63 -2.08 28.17
C ASN A 216 20.73 -1.09 28.62
N ASP A 217 21.56 -0.61 27.70
CA ASP A 217 22.57 0.44 27.92
C ASP A 217 22.32 1.59 26.93
N PRO A 218 21.79 2.75 27.39
CA PRO A 218 21.50 3.89 26.53
C PRO A 218 22.74 4.50 25.85
N GLU A 219 23.95 4.28 26.38
CA GLU A 219 25.19 4.75 25.74
C GLU A 219 25.67 3.82 24.61
N TYR A 220 25.15 2.59 24.56
CA TYR A 220 25.50 1.61 23.53
C TYR A 220 24.61 1.70 22.29
N ASP A 221 23.43 2.28 22.43
CA ASP A 221 22.44 2.42 21.37
C ASP A 221 22.81 3.53 20.37
N ASN A 222 22.31 3.41 19.14
CA ASN A 222 22.45 4.46 18.14
C ASN A 222 21.24 4.50 17.20
N ASP A 223 21.03 5.63 16.54
CA ASP A 223 19.92 5.83 15.60
C ASP A 223 20.24 5.38 14.17
N LEU A 224 21.30 4.57 13.98
CA LEU A 224 21.70 4.12 12.64
C LEU A 224 20.75 3.02 12.16
N VAL A 225 20.27 3.21 10.93
CA VAL A 225 19.38 2.30 10.24
C VAL A 225 20.01 1.95 8.91
N THR A 226 20.01 0.67 8.57
CA THR A 226 20.27 0.21 7.20
C THR A 226 19.20 -0.79 6.76
N PHE A 227 19.21 -1.15 5.47
CA PHE A 227 18.29 -2.09 4.88
C PHE A 227 19.03 -3.26 4.25
N MET A 228 18.61 -4.48 4.57
CA MET A 228 19.17 -5.72 4.05
C MET A 228 18.15 -6.41 3.16
N LYS A 229 18.58 -6.73 1.93
CA LYS A 229 17.80 -7.46 0.95
C LYS A 229 18.06 -8.96 1.10
N LEU A 230 17.02 -9.76 1.29
CA LEU A 230 17.11 -11.22 1.32
C LEU A 230 16.61 -11.84 0.00
N PRO A 231 17.20 -12.95 -0.47
CA PRO A 231 18.32 -13.67 0.13
C PRO A 231 19.65 -12.89 0.02
N ALA A 232 20.38 -12.81 1.14
CA ALA A 232 21.69 -12.15 1.25
C ALA A 232 22.82 -13.17 1.39
N ASN A 233 24.02 -12.79 0.95
CA ASN A 233 25.26 -13.53 1.25
C ASN A 233 25.92 -13.06 2.57
N GLU A 234 26.93 -13.79 3.05
CA GLU A 234 27.60 -13.48 4.32
C GLU A 234 28.24 -12.08 4.34
N ASP A 235 28.76 -11.61 3.22
CA ASP A 235 29.39 -10.28 3.11
C ASP A 235 28.35 -9.17 3.27
N GLU A 236 27.17 -9.34 2.69
CA GLU A 236 26.04 -8.40 2.80
C GLU A 236 25.52 -8.33 4.24
N VAL A 237 25.46 -9.47 4.93
CA VAL A 237 25.09 -9.55 6.35
C VAL A 237 26.12 -8.82 7.22
N CYS A 238 27.41 -9.07 6.98
CA CYS A 238 28.49 -8.38 7.70
C CYS A 238 28.47 -6.87 7.44
N ARG A 239 28.24 -6.45 6.20
CA ARG A 239 28.16 -5.03 5.82
C ARG A 239 27.02 -4.32 6.53
N ALA A 240 25.83 -4.93 6.57
CA ALA A 240 24.68 -4.33 7.26
C ALA A 240 24.95 -4.13 8.76
N ALA A 241 25.60 -5.10 9.42
CA ALA A 241 26.00 -4.97 10.83
C ALA A 241 27.00 -3.82 11.05
N GLN A 242 27.97 -3.65 10.15
CA GLN A 242 28.94 -2.56 10.21
C GLN A 242 28.30 -1.19 10.02
N GLU A 243 27.34 -1.06 9.09
CA GLU A 243 26.63 0.20 8.82
C GLU A 243 25.83 0.71 10.02
N VAL A 244 25.36 -0.18 10.89
CA VAL A 244 24.69 0.18 12.16
C VAL A 244 25.62 0.19 13.37
N ASN A 245 26.95 0.12 13.16
CA ASN A 245 27.96 0.03 14.21
C ASN A 245 27.71 -1.11 15.23
N ALA A 246 27.17 -2.24 14.76
CA ALA A 246 27.11 -3.48 15.53
C ALA A 246 28.43 -4.24 15.41
N ALA A 247 28.91 -4.86 16.50
CA ALA A 247 30.17 -5.62 16.46
C ALA A 247 30.03 -6.95 15.70
N SER A 248 28.80 -7.45 15.58
CA SER A 248 28.47 -8.64 14.79
C SER A 248 27.00 -8.65 14.38
N PRO A 249 26.59 -9.48 13.41
CA PRO A 249 25.18 -9.66 13.05
C PRO A 249 24.30 -10.13 14.20
N LYS A 250 24.87 -10.78 15.23
CA LYS A 250 24.14 -11.20 16.43
C LYS A 250 23.75 -10.03 17.35
N GLU A 251 24.37 -8.87 17.14
CA GLU A 251 24.05 -7.63 17.84
C GLU A 251 23.10 -6.73 17.04
N CYS A 252 22.53 -7.24 15.95
CA CYS A 252 21.53 -6.53 15.16
C CYS A 252 20.12 -6.93 15.58
N ALA A 253 19.21 -5.97 15.54
CA ALA A 253 17.78 -6.22 15.52
C ALA A 253 17.28 -6.09 14.08
N PHE A 254 16.31 -6.94 13.73
CA PHE A 254 15.75 -7.02 12.39
C PHE A 254 14.24 -6.81 12.46
N ALA A 255 13.71 -5.99 11.55
CA ALA A 255 12.28 -5.81 11.37
C ALA A 255 11.93 -5.96 9.89
N VAL A 256 10.84 -6.64 9.57
CA VAL A 256 10.39 -6.77 8.18
C VAL A 256 9.85 -5.43 7.69
N VAL A 257 10.25 -5.00 6.50
CA VAL A 257 9.77 -3.77 5.85
C VAL A 257 8.86 -4.12 4.69
N ASP A 258 9.25 -5.11 3.89
CA ASP A 258 8.52 -5.54 2.71
C ASP A 258 8.80 -7.02 2.42
N CYS A 259 7.85 -7.73 1.81
CA CYS A 259 7.95 -9.15 1.54
C CYS A 259 7.14 -9.52 0.29
N THR A 260 7.71 -10.37 -0.57
CA THR A 260 7.03 -10.90 -1.78
C THR A 260 5.63 -11.45 -1.51
N ILE A 261 5.44 -11.97 -0.31
CA ILE A 261 4.16 -12.45 0.20
C ILE A 261 3.81 -11.62 1.45
N PRO A 262 3.09 -10.49 1.32
CA PRO A 262 2.80 -9.60 2.45
C PRO A 262 2.13 -10.29 3.65
N ARG A 263 1.33 -11.33 3.40
CA ARG A 263 0.68 -12.14 4.45
C ARG A 263 1.67 -12.86 5.38
N LEU A 264 2.93 -13.06 4.97
CA LEU A 264 3.95 -13.68 5.80
C LEU A 264 4.71 -12.68 6.69
N SER A 265 4.51 -11.37 6.53
CA SER A 265 5.28 -10.34 7.24
C SER A 265 5.20 -10.47 8.76
N GLU A 266 4.02 -10.76 9.32
CA GLU A 266 3.84 -10.96 10.77
C GLU A 266 4.61 -12.20 11.25
N LYS A 267 4.48 -13.34 10.55
CA LYS A 267 5.19 -14.58 10.89
C LYS A 267 6.71 -14.43 10.79
N ILE A 268 7.18 -13.70 9.78
CA ILE A 268 8.60 -13.37 9.64
C ILE A 268 9.06 -12.51 10.83
N THR A 269 8.25 -11.55 11.25
CA THR A 269 8.54 -10.69 12.41
C THR A 269 8.66 -11.54 13.68
N ASP A 270 7.71 -12.46 13.92
CA ASP A 270 7.75 -13.38 15.06
C ASP A 270 9.04 -14.22 15.08
N GLU A 271 9.45 -14.78 13.93
CA GLU A 271 10.69 -15.56 13.85
C GLU A 271 11.95 -14.70 14.09
N LEU A 272 11.97 -13.45 13.60
CA LEU A 272 13.08 -12.53 13.83
C LEU A 272 13.21 -12.14 15.31
N GLU A 273 12.10 -11.88 15.99
CA GLU A 273 12.07 -11.60 17.44
C GLU A 273 12.55 -12.79 18.28
N ASN A 274 12.30 -14.02 17.80
CA ASN A 274 12.81 -15.25 18.41
C ASN A 274 14.25 -15.61 18.00
N GLY A 275 14.90 -14.80 17.15
CA GLY A 275 16.28 -15.00 16.70
C GLY A 275 16.46 -16.03 15.59
N ASN A 276 15.38 -16.46 14.93
CA ASN A 276 15.36 -17.50 13.91
C ASN A 276 15.56 -16.94 12.49
N LEU A 277 16.65 -16.19 12.28
CA LEU A 277 16.98 -15.60 10.97
C LEU A 277 17.18 -16.66 9.86
N ASN A 278 17.60 -17.86 10.22
CA ASN A 278 17.86 -18.94 9.25
C ASN A 278 16.59 -19.36 8.50
N THR A 279 15.45 -19.48 9.19
CA THR A 279 14.16 -19.85 8.57
C THR A 279 13.70 -18.77 7.61
N VAL A 280 13.85 -17.50 8.00
CA VAL A 280 13.55 -16.34 7.14
C VAL A 280 14.46 -16.32 5.90
N TRP A 281 15.75 -16.64 6.07
CA TRP A 281 16.69 -16.75 4.96
C TRP A 281 16.30 -17.88 4.01
N GLU A 282 16.00 -19.07 4.52
CA GLU A 282 15.60 -20.22 3.70
C GLU A 282 14.32 -19.94 2.92
N LEU A 283 13.32 -19.33 3.58
CA LEU A 283 12.11 -18.85 2.92
C LEU A 283 12.44 -17.84 1.81
N SER A 284 13.32 -16.87 2.06
CA SER A 284 13.68 -15.88 1.03
C SER A 284 14.33 -16.53 -0.20
N VAL A 285 15.12 -17.60 -0.03
CA VAL A 285 15.69 -18.38 -1.13
C VAL A 285 14.60 -19.12 -1.91
N GLN A 286 13.63 -19.74 -1.23
CA GLN A 286 12.53 -20.42 -1.92
C GLN A 286 11.60 -19.42 -2.63
N LEU A 287 11.30 -18.28 -2.02
CA LEU A 287 10.53 -17.20 -2.66
C LEU A 287 11.20 -16.71 -3.94
N LYS A 288 12.53 -16.58 -3.94
CA LYS A 288 13.27 -16.21 -5.14
C LYS A 288 13.12 -17.27 -6.25
N ARG A 289 13.26 -18.56 -5.93
CA ARG A 289 13.05 -19.65 -6.88
C ARG A 289 11.62 -19.67 -7.45
N LEU A 290 10.62 -19.53 -6.58
CA LEU A 290 9.22 -19.45 -7.00
C LEU A 290 8.94 -18.23 -7.88
N SER A 291 9.63 -17.11 -7.62
CA SER A 291 9.57 -15.92 -8.47
C SER A 291 10.12 -16.21 -9.86
N ASP A 292 11.29 -16.85 -9.94
CA ASP A 292 11.94 -17.20 -11.21
C ASP A 292 11.08 -18.19 -12.04
N ASP A 293 10.40 -19.11 -11.36
CA ASP A 293 9.51 -20.11 -11.99
C ASP A 293 8.07 -19.61 -12.18
N GLY A 294 7.76 -18.34 -11.86
CA GLY A 294 6.42 -17.76 -11.99
C GLY A 294 5.34 -18.38 -11.09
N SER A 295 5.73 -19.11 -10.04
CA SER A 295 4.84 -19.88 -9.16
C SER A 295 4.42 -19.14 -7.88
N ILE A 296 4.83 -17.88 -7.71
CA ILE A 296 4.43 -17.03 -6.58
C ILE A 296 2.90 -16.95 -6.42
N PRO A 297 2.09 -16.70 -7.48
CA PRO A 297 0.63 -16.65 -7.32
C PRO A 297 0.04 -17.97 -6.81
N THR A 298 0.58 -19.12 -7.26
CA THR A 298 0.18 -20.44 -6.76
C THR A 298 0.48 -20.58 -5.28
N PHE A 299 1.67 -20.16 -4.84
CA PHE A 299 2.02 -20.19 -3.42
C PHE A 299 1.14 -19.27 -2.57
N LYS A 300 0.83 -18.06 -3.05
CA LYS A 300 -0.13 -17.16 -2.39
C LYS A 300 -1.51 -17.81 -2.21
N ALA A 301 -2.02 -18.46 -3.26
CA ALA A 301 -3.29 -19.19 -3.22
C ALA A 301 -3.25 -20.37 -2.22
N MET A 302 -2.12 -21.09 -2.15
CA MET A 302 -1.93 -22.16 -1.18
C MET A 302 -1.95 -21.63 0.26
N LEU A 303 -1.25 -20.53 0.54
CA LEU A 303 -1.27 -19.89 1.86
C LEU A 303 -2.66 -19.37 2.24
N GLU A 304 -3.45 -18.94 1.27
CA GLU A 304 -4.84 -18.53 1.50
C GLU A 304 -5.75 -19.71 1.83
N SER A 305 -5.53 -20.84 1.16
CA SER A 305 -6.28 -22.08 1.36
C SER A 305 -5.83 -22.84 2.62
N ALA A 306 -4.65 -22.54 3.15
CA ALA A 306 -4.11 -23.18 4.33
C ALA A 306 -4.93 -22.82 5.59
N PRO A 307 -4.89 -23.67 6.65
CA PRO A 307 -5.47 -23.32 7.94
C PRO A 307 -4.95 -21.97 8.47
N ASN A 308 -5.79 -21.25 9.22
CA ASN A 308 -5.47 -19.88 9.66
C ASN A 308 -4.18 -19.79 10.51
N GLU A 309 -3.85 -20.83 11.27
CA GLU A 309 -2.67 -20.89 12.14
C GLU A 309 -1.61 -21.83 11.56
N ILE A 310 -0.89 -21.38 10.53
CA ILE A 310 0.35 -22.04 10.08
C ILE A 310 1.59 -21.33 10.63
N SER A 311 2.65 -22.06 10.95
CA SER A 311 3.95 -21.48 11.29
C SER A 311 4.70 -20.96 10.05
N LEU A 312 5.85 -20.30 10.23
CA LEU A 312 6.71 -19.95 9.09
C LEU A 312 7.34 -21.21 8.45
N GLU A 313 7.61 -22.25 9.25
CA GLU A 313 8.10 -23.55 8.77
C GLU A 313 7.05 -24.25 7.89
N ASP A 314 5.78 -24.25 8.31
CA ASP A 314 4.66 -24.77 7.50
C ASP A 314 4.53 -24.00 6.18
N ALA A 315 4.68 -22.67 6.21
CA ALA A 315 4.66 -21.85 5.00
C ALA A 315 5.83 -22.19 4.07
N LEU A 316 7.01 -22.48 4.62
CA LEU A 316 8.18 -22.93 3.86
C LEU A 316 7.95 -24.32 3.23
N ASP A 317 7.35 -25.27 3.97
CA ASP A 317 6.99 -26.59 3.44
C ASP A 317 5.97 -26.50 2.29
N LEU A 318 4.99 -25.59 2.39
CA LEU A 318 4.06 -25.28 1.31
C LEU A 318 4.79 -24.65 0.10
N ALA A 319 5.79 -23.79 0.34
CA ALA A 319 6.57 -23.16 -0.72
C ALA A 319 7.31 -24.22 -1.57
N TYR A 320 7.90 -25.23 -0.93
CA TYR A 320 8.55 -26.35 -1.62
C TYR A 320 7.58 -27.19 -2.46
N GLN A 321 6.31 -27.28 -2.04
CA GLN A 321 5.28 -28.07 -2.72
C GLN A 321 4.48 -27.26 -3.75
N ALA A 322 4.73 -25.96 -3.90
CA ALA A 322 3.93 -25.09 -4.79
C ALA A 322 3.96 -25.53 -6.27
N GLY A 323 5.04 -26.18 -6.72
CA GLY A 323 5.15 -26.74 -8.07
C GLY A 323 4.18 -27.90 -8.37
N GLU A 324 3.60 -28.52 -7.34
CA GLU A 324 2.65 -29.63 -7.46
C GLU A 324 1.19 -29.15 -7.68
N PHE A 325 0.97 -27.84 -7.58
CA PHE A 325 -0.34 -27.21 -7.74
C PHE A 325 -0.42 -26.42 -9.04
N ARG A 326 -1.65 -26.19 -9.50
CA ARG A 326 -1.97 -25.36 -10.66
C ARG A 326 -3.00 -24.34 -10.24
N LEU A 327 -2.84 -23.12 -10.77
CA LEU A 327 -3.71 -21.99 -10.49
C LEU A 327 -4.37 -21.50 -11.78
N LEU A 328 -5.70 -21.56 -11.84
CA LEU A 328 -6.50 -21.02 -12.93
C LEU A 328 -6.87 -19.58 -12.60
N ARG A 329 -5.98 -18.64 -12.93
CA ARG A 329 -6.14 -17.20 -12.64
C ARG A 329 -7.33 -16.57 -13.36
N GLU A 330 -7.57 -16.98 -14.61
CA GLU A 330 -8.63 -16.42 -15.46
C GLU A 330 -10.01 -17.05 -15.23
N ILE A 331 -10.20 -17.77 -14.13
CA ILE A 331 -11.49 -18.33 -13.70
C ILE A 331 -11.86 -17.65 -12.38
N ALA A 332 -12.88 -16.81 -12.44
CA ALA A 332 -13.27 -15.94 -11.33
C ALA A 332 -14.42 -16.51 -10.47
N SER A 333 -15.09 -17.57 -10.93
CA SER A 333 -16.26 -18.11 -10.24
C SER A 333 -16.43 -19.63 -10.45
N PRO A 334 -17.18 -20.30 -9.56
CA PRO A 334 -17.60 -21.69 -9.78
C PRO A 334 -18.33 -21.89 -11.11
N GLU A 335 -19.13 -20.91 -11.53
CA GLU A 335 -19.82 -20.96 -12.82
C GLU A 335 -18.82 -20.96 -14.00
N ASP A 336 -17.79 -20.12 -13.94
CA ASP A 336 -16.75 -20.07 -14.97
C ASP A 336 -15.91 -21.35 -14.97
N TYR A 337 -15.66 -21.92 -13.80
CA TYR A 337 -15.00 -23.23 -13.67
C TYR A 337 -15.81 -24.33 -14.34
N ALA A 338 -17.12 -24.38 -14.08
CA ALA A 338 -18.03 -25.32 -14.75
C ALA A 338 -18.00 -25.18 -16.27
N LYS A 339 -18.07 -23.93 -16.77
CA LYS A 339 -17.99 -23.64 -18.20
C LYS A 339 -16.67 -24.12 -18.79
N ALA A 340 -15.55 -23.89 -18.11
CA ALA A 340 -14.23 -24.32 -18.54
C ALA A 340 -14.09 -25.86 -18.57
N GLU A 341 -14.63 -26.57 -17.59
CA GLU A 341 -14.63 -28.05 -17.58
C GLU A 341 -15.57 -28.62 -18.66
N LEU A 342 -16.80 -28.13 -18.77
CA LEU A 342 -17.74 -28.58 -19.79
C LEU A 342 -17.26 -28.27 -21.21
N ALA A 343 -16.49 -27.20 -21.40
CA ALA A 343 -15.87 -26.88 -22.68
C ALA A 343 -14.96 -28.01 -23.20
N LYS A 344 -14.33 -28.77 -22.29
CA LYS A 344 -13.49 -29.95 -22.61
C LYS A 344 -14.32 -31.17 -23.03
N CYS A 345 -15.60 -31.22 -22.66
CA CYS A 345 -16.49 -32.32 -22.98
C CYS A 345 -17.11 -32.16 -24.38
N ASN A 346 -17.44 -33.31 -24.99
CA ASN A 346 -18.19 -33.35 -26.24
C ASN A 346 -19.69 -33.46 -25.94
N ILE A 347 -20.38 -32.32 -25.92
CA ILE A 347 -21.81 -32.20 -25.56
C ILE A 347 -22.56 -31.62 -26.77
N PRO A 348 -23.65 -32.25 -27.24
CA PRO A 348 -24.50 -31.67 -28.28
C PRO A 348 -25.10 -30.31 -27.84
N LEU A 349 -25.11 -29.31 -28.73
CA LEU A 349 -25.61 -27.95 -28.46
C LEU A 349 -24.94 -27.27 -27.24
N LYS A 350 -23.64 -27.51 -27.05
CA LYS A 350 -22.87 -27.02 -25.89
C LYS A 350 -22.98 -25.51 -25.69
N GLU A 351 -22.86 -24.73 -26.76
CA GLU A 351 -22.90 -23.27 -26.68
C GLU A 351 -24.27 -22.76 -26.19
N GLU A 352 -25.37 -23.38 -26.64
CA GLU A 352 -26.73 -23.08 -26.19
C GLU A 352 -26.94 -23.48 -24.73
N LEU A 353 -26.37 -24.61 -24.30
CA LEU A 353 -26.41 -25.07 -22.91
C LEU A 353 -25.67 -24.11 -21.97
N LEU A 354 -24.45 -23.70 -22.34
CA LEU A 354 -23.63 -22.81 -21.51
C LEU A 354 -24.20 -21.39 -21.40
N GLN A 355 -25.02 -20.95 -22.36
CA GLN A 355 -25.68 -19.63 -22.34
C GLN A 355 -27.03 -19.63 -21.64
N SER A 356 -27.70 -20.78 -21.52
CA SER A 356 -29.10 -20.85 -21.05
C SER A 356 -29.27 -21.18 -19.58
N GLN A 357 -28.21 -21.59 -18.87
CA GLN A 357 -28.29 -22.01 -17.47
C GLN A 357 -27.24 -21.35 -16.59
N ASN A 358 -27.65 -21.03 -15.36
CA ASN A 358 -26.72 -20.70 -14.28
C ASN A 358 -26.06 -22.01 -13.82
N LEU A 359 -24.77 -22.16 -14.10
CA LEU A 359 -23.99 -23.36 -13.80
C LEU A 359 -23.28 -23.28 -12.43
N TYR A 360 -23.56 -22.28 -11.61
CA TYR A 360 -22.83 -22.02 -10.37
C TYR A 360 -22.81 -23.24 -9.42
N ARG A 361 -23.99 -23.78 -9.08
CA ARG A 361 -24.09 -24.97 -8.19
C ARG A 361 -23.43 -26.22 -8.77
N TYR A 362 -23.48 -26.36 -10.09
CA TYR A 362 -22.80 -27.47 -10.76
C TYR A 362 -21.28 -27.30 -10.69
N GLY A 363 -20.81 -26.07 -10.85
CA GLY A 363 -19.42 -25.66 -10.63
C GLY A 363 -18.91 -26.00 -9.23
N GLU A 364 -19.67 -25.64 -8.19
CA GLU A 364 -19.32 -26.00 -6.81
C GLU A 364 -19.12 -27.51 -6.66
N LYS A 365 -20.03 -28.33 -7.22
CA LYS A 365 -19.92 -29.79 -7.18
C LYS A 365 -18.75 -30.35 -7.98
N LEU A 366 -18.41 -29.74 -9.12
CA LEU A 366 -17.22 -30.11 -9.88
C LEU A 366 -15.94 -29.75 -9.13
N MET A 367 -15.91 -28.59 -8.46
CA MET A 367 -14.78 -28.17 -7.65
C MET A 367 -14.57 -29.11 -6.46
N GLU A 368 -15.64 -29.45 -5.72
CA GLU A 368 -15.61 -30.46 -4.65
C GLU A 368 -15.06 -31.81 -5.16
N MET A 369 -15.55 -32.29 -6.31
CA MET A 369 -15.11 -33.56 -6.89
C MET A 369 -13.63 -33.55 -7.28
N ASN A 370 -13.14 -32.43 -7.82
CA ASN A 370 -11.76 -32.28 -8.30
C ASN A 370 -10.79 -31.79 -7.21
N GLN A 371 -11.25 -31.61 -5.97
CA GLN A 371 -10.47 -30.99 -4.89
C GLN A 371 -9.90 -29.62 -5.30
N ALA A 372 -10.68 -28.85 -6.05
CA ALA A 372 -10.33 -27.50 -6.47
C ALA A 372 -10.95 -26.49 -5.49
N ILE A 373 -10.19 -25.46 -5.14
CA ILE A 373 -10.60 -24.42 -4.19
C ILE A 373 -10.51 -23.04 -4.83
N GLY A 374 -11.51 -22.21 -4.60
CA GLY A 374 -11.50 -20.81 -5.02
C GLY A 374 -10.70 -19.97 -4.02
N THR A 375 -9.84 -19.11 -4.54
CA THR A 375 -9.01 -18.17 -3.76
C THR A 375 -9.09 -16.79 -4.38
N ASP A 376 -8.67 -15.77 -3.64
CA ASP A 376 -8.50 -14.42 -4.15
C ASP A 376 -7.49 -14.36 -5.30
N TYR A 377 -6.71 -15.41 -5.58
CA TYR A 377 -5.74 -15.51 -6.69
C TYR A 377 -6.20 -16.38 -7.88
N GLY A 378 -7.30 -17.12 -7.74
CA GLY A 378 -7.92 -17.94 -8.78
C GLY A 378 -8.38 -19.29 -8.25
N ILE A 379 -8.69 -20.22 -9.14
CA ILE A 379 -9.03 -21.60 -8.75
C ILE A 379 -7.74 -22.42 -8.62
N LEU A 380 -7.41 -22.84 -7.40
CA LEU A 380 -6.27 -23.67 -7.07
C LEU A 380 -6.68 -25.14 -7.09
N TYR A 381 -5.87 -26.01 -7.70
CA TYR A 381 -6.06 -27.46 -7.65
C TYR A 381 -4.73 -28.20 -7.81
N SER A 382 -4.67 -29.44 -7.34
CA SER A 382 -3.58 -30.37 -7.63
C SER A 382 -4.00 -31.36 -8.72
N PRO A 383 -3.19 -31.61 -9.76
CA PRO A 383 -3.47 -32.66 -10.73
C PRO A 383 -3.63 -34.07 -10.12
N ASP A 384 -3.00 -34.31 -8.97
CA ASP A 384 -3.08 -35.58 -8.24
C ASP A 384 -4.26 -35.63 -7.24
N GLY A 385 -5.06 -34.56 -7.14
CA GLY A 385 -6.16 -34.45 -6.20
C GLY A 385 -5.75 -34.25 -4.74
N ARG A 386 -4.49 -33.87 -4.49
CA ARG A 386 -4.00 -33.52 -3.14
C ARG A 386 -4.53 -32.15 -2.70
N THR A 387 -4.87 -32.03 -1.42
CA THR A 387 -5.26 -30.73 -0.81
C THR A 387 -4.07 -30.05 -0.14
N VAL A 388 -4.18 -28.75 0.13
CA VAL A 388 -3.13 -27.97 0.82
C VAL A 388 -2.92 -28.49 2.25
N GLU A 389 -3.97 -28.90 2.94
CA GLU A 389 -3.87 -29.47 4.29
C GLU A 389 -3.09 -30.79 4.31
N GLN A 390 -3.23 -31.62 3.27
CA GLN A 390 -2.47 -32.86 3.16
C GLN A 390 -0.97 -32.61 2.98
N CYS A 391 -0.59 -31.47 2.37
CA CYS A 391 0.81 -31.05 2.24
C CYS A 391 1.45 -30.70 3.59
N LEU A 392 0.65 -30.21 4.56
CA LEU A 392 1.12 -29.86 5.90
C LEU A 392 1.27 -31.08 6.83
N VAL A 393 0.46 -32.13 6.61
CA VAL A 393 0.47 -33.35 7.44
C VAL A 393 1.59 -34.32 7.03
N LEU A 394 2.13 -34.17 5.83
CA LEU A 394 3.29 -34.92 5.34
C LEU A 394 4.56 -34.11 5.62
N PRO A 395 5.28 -34.33 6.74
CA PRO A 395 6.55 -33.66 6.95
C PRO A 395 7.46 -33.95 5.77
N GLY A 396 7.96 -32.88 5.13
CA GLY A 396 8.83 -32.97 3.97
C GLY A 396 10.03 -33.88 4.25
N GLN A 397 10.29 -34.82 3.35
CA GLN A 397 11.50 -35.66 3.31
C GLN A 397 12.75 -34.82 2.94
N HIS A 398 12.88 -33.60 3.43
CA HIS A 398 13.93 -32.66 3.02
C HIS A 398 15.31 -32.91 3.68
N MET A 399 15.48 -34.01 4.42
CA MET A 399 16.78 -34.42 5.00
C MET A 399 17.57 -35.49 4.22
N GLN A 400 17.14 -35.95 3.04
CA GLN A 400 17.83 -37.08 2.37
C GLN A 400 18.62 -36.78 1.08
N MET A 401 18.77 -35.53 0.65
CA MET A 401 19.59 -35.20 -0.54
C MET A 401 20.85 -34.42 -0.17
N GLY A 402 21.62 -34.95 0.80
CA GLY A 402 22.91 -34.40 1.23
C GLY A 402 23.97 -35.44 1.55
N GLY A 403 23.81 -36.69 1.08
CA GLY A 403 24.77 -37.75 1.32
C GLY A 403 24.91 -38.69 0.12
N GLN A 404 26.17 -38.93 -0.25
CA GLN A 404 26.69 -39.76 -1.37
C GLN A 404 26.85 -38.93 -2.66
N SER A 405 28.05 -38.63 -3.17
CA SER A 405 29.39 -39.25 -3.02
C SER A 405 30.48 -38.20 -3.24
#